data_AF-A0A2C5YQB9-F1
#
_entry.id   AF-A0A2C5YQB9-F1
#
_cell.length_a   1.000
_cell.length_b   1.000
_cell.length_c   1.000
_cell.angle_alpha   90.00
_cell.angle_beta   90.00
_cell.angle_gamma   90.00
#
_symmetry.space_group_name_H-M   'P 1'
#
loop_
_entity.id
_entity.type
_entity.pdbx_description
1 polymer ?
#
loop_
_entity_poly.entity_id
_entity_poly.type
_entity_poly.pdbx_seq_one_letter_code
_entity_poly.pdbx_strand_id
1 'polypeptide(L)'
;MCHTHGQGIRPCSCFSPRPRGSRTQQKCNINLAKYSPLFRTIAVEAEHNRYCFSTMKAMVRALRVFAHSPESKLNLSTLYISVAPSPVDDDDDVGDDGAYDDGNAPKKDIPPYTFVNFFTSSSPVLFAIRDINCRFLKVIVSGSHLTGPKAIKERRLTLDRRIEMIINNAGTDDMWDNDDVVFHVREMKYLGTHKRLFQMGDHVLKLINEMTGEAKKDAPTEA
;
A
#
# COMPACT_ATOMS: atom_id res chain seq x y z
N MET A 1 67.74 45.21 -30.33
CA MET A 1 67.62 43.81 -30.81
C MET A 1 68.23 42.92 -29.77
N CYS A 2 67.40 42.35 -28.89
CA CYS A 2 67.81 41.38 -27.88
C CYS A 2 66.71 40.32 -27.75
N HIS A 3 67.13 39.06 -27.80
CA HIS A 3 66.31 37.85 -27.77
C HIS A 3 65.58 37.67 -26.44
N THR A 4 64.31 37.27 -26.52
CA THR A 4 63.44 36.91 -25.40
C THR A 4 63.69 35.48 -24.92
N HIS A 5 63.57 35.31 -23.61
CA HIS A 5 63.86 34.12 -22.83
C HIS A 5 62.97 32.91 -23.16
N GLY A 6 63.57 31.72 -23.05
CA GLY A 6 62.87 30.45 -22.98
C GLY A 6 62.23 30.24 -21.60
N GLN A 7 60.97 29.81 -21.60
CA GLN A 7 60.37 29.06 -20.50
C GLN A 7 59.77 27.78 -21.07
N GLY A 8 60.30 26.65 -20.62
CA GLY A 8 59.81 25.32 -20.95
C GLY A 8 58.47 25.04 -20.27
N ILE A 9 57.46 24.77 -21.07
CA ILE A 9 56.16 24.28 -20.61
C ILE A 9 56.32 22.80 -20.25
N ARG A 10 56.20 22.47 -18.95
CA ARG A 10 56.08 21.09 -18.49
C ARG A 10 54.64 20.61 -18.73
N PRO A 11 54.42 19.45 -19.36
CA PRO A 11 53.08 18.86 -19.41
C PRO A 11 52.71 18.29 -18.03
N CYS A 12 51.58 18.74 -17.48
CA CYS A 12 50.98 18.16 -16.28
C CYS A 12 50.45 16.75 -16.60
N SER A 13 51.21 15.73 -16.20
CA SER A 13 50.81 14.33 -16.20
C SER A 13 49.95 14.02 -14.97
N CYS A 14 48.66 14.33 -15.03
CA CYS A 14 47.69 13.87 -14.02
C CYS A 14 46.27 13.81 -14.56
N PHE A 15 46.07 13.07 -15.65
CA PHE A 15 44.77 12.50 -16.00
C PHE A 15 44.95 11.02 -16.37
N SER A 16 45.15 10.19 -15.36
CA SER A 16 44.84 8.77 -15.50
C SER A 16 43.33 8.64 -15.52
N PRO A 17 42.70 8.15 -16.60
CA PRO A 17 41.26 7.84 -16.57
C PRO A 17 41.05 6.79 -15.48
N ARG A 18 40.29 7.13 -14.44
CA ARG A 18 39.87 6.15 -13.43
C ARG A 18 39.10 5.07 -14.18
N PRO A 19 39.50 3.79 -14.10
CA PRO A 19 38.66 2.72 -14.59
C PRO A 19 37.32 2.84 -13.86
N ARG A 20 36.23 3.03 -14.61
CA ARG A 20 34.88 2.88 -14.06
C ARG A 20 34.75 1.42 -13.70
N GLY A 21 35.15 1.09 -12.46
CA GLY A 21 34.82 -0.20 -11.88
C GLY A 21 33.32 -0.38 -12.05
N SER A 22 32.93 -1.43 -12.77
CA SER A 22 31.56 -1.86 -12.85
C SER A 22 31.10 -2.08 -11.41
N ARG A 23 30.39 -1.09 -10.86
CA ARG A 23 29.77 -1.17 -9.55
C ARG A 23 28.68 -2.22 -9.73
N THR A 24 29.03 -3.49 -9.53
CA THR A 24 28.06 -4.55 -9.29
C THR A 24 27.12 -3.96 -8.26
N GLN A 25 25.88 -3.67 -8.67
CA GLN A 25 24.86 -3.17 -7.77
C GLN A 25 24.69 -4.24 -6.70
N GLN A 26 25.43 -4.08 -5.60
CA GLN A 26 25.26 -4.89 -4.43
C GLN A 26 23.82 -4.67 -4.03
N LYS A 27 22.98 -5.72 -4.15
CA LYS A 27 21.60 -5.68 -3.69
C LYS A 27 21.64 -5.27 -2.23
N CYS A 28 21.35 -4.01 -1.95
CA CYS A 28 21.26 -3.47 -0.60
C CYS A 28 19.93 -3.95 -0.02
N ASN A 29 19.87 -5.24 0.35
CA ASN A 29 18.74 -5.76 1.09
C ASN A 29 18.78 -5.15 2.50
N ILE A 30 17.68 -4.52 2.89
CA ILE A 30 17.54 -4.01 4.26
C ILE A 30 17.51 -5.23 5.19
N ASN A 31 18.39 -5.26 6.19
CA ASN A 31 18.38 -6.30 7.21
C ASN A 31 17.22 -6.04 8.18
N LEU A 32 16.08 -6.68 7.92
CA LEU A 32 14.87 -6.50 8.71
C LEU A 32 15.03 -6.96 10.15
N ALA A 33 15.79 -8.03 10.41
CA ALA A 33 16.05 -8.48 11.77
C ALA A 33 16.76 -7.38 12.58
N LYS A 34 17.81 -6.80 12.00
CA LYS A 34 18.61 -5.73 12.61
C LYS A 34 17.81 -4.45 12.84
N TYR A 35 16.97 -4.08 11.87
CA TYR A 35 16.24 -2.80 11.89
C TYR A 35 14.77 -2.92 12.31
N SER A 36 14.29 -4.12 12.65
CA SER A 36 12.90 -4.40 13.04
C SER A 36 12.35 -3.43 14.11
N PRO A 37 13.10 -3.04 15.16
CA PRO A 37 12.57 -2.15 16.19
C PRO A 37 12.42 -0.69 15.74
N LEU A 38 13.06 -0.32 14.62
CA LEU A 38 13.05 1.04 14.06
C LEU A 38 11.88 1.27 13.10
N PHE A 39 11.30 0.21 12.53
CA PHE A 39 10.12 0.37 11.69
C PHE A 39 8.91 0.69 12.56
N ARG A 40 8.46 1.95 12.46
CA ARG A 40 7.23 2.44 13.11
C ARG A 40 6.13 2.69 12.12
N THR A 41 6.48 2.96 10.87
CA THR A 41 5.54 3.36 9.84
C THR A 41 5.98 2.78 8.51
N ILE A 42 5.02 2.21 7.79
CA ILE A 42 5.21 1.72 6.44
C ILE A 42 4.14 2.38 5.59
N ALA A 43 4.54 2.84 4.41
CA ALA A 43 3.62 3.33 3.39
C ALA A 43 3.77 2.46 2.14
N VAL A 44 2.64 2.03 1.61
CA VAL A 44 2.55 1.36 0.32
C VAL A 44 1.69 2.23 -0.56
N GLU A 45 2.29 2.76 -1.62
CA GLU A 45 1.65 3.65 -2.56
C GLU A 45 1.48 2.91 -3.87
N ALA A 46 0.24 2.81 -4.34
CA ALA A 46 -0.06 2.25 -5.64
C ALA A 46 -0.04 3.39 -6.68
N GLU A 47 0.88 3.30 -7.65
CA GLU A 47 0.89 4.22 -8.79
C GLU A 47 -0.42 4.09 -9.58
N HIS A 48 -1.03 5.22 -9.96
CA HIS A 48 -2.35 5.31 -10.59
C HIS A 48 -2.59 4.36 -11.77
N ASN A 49 -1.55 4.02 -12.54
CA ASN A 49 -1.62 3.15 -13.72
C ASN A 49 -1.15 1.70 -13.46
N ARG A 50 -0.87 1.31 -12.22
CA ARG A 50 -0.35 -0.03 -11.87
C ARG A 50 -1.28 -0.79 -10.95
N TYR A 51 -2.39 -1.27 -11.50
CA TYR A 51 -3.42 -2.01 -10.75
C TYR A 51 -3.67 -3.45 -11.24
N CYS A 52 -2.86 -3.94 -12.20
CA CYS A 52 -2.95 -5.30 -12.74
C CYS A 52 -2.55 -6.37 -11.72
N PHE A 53 -2.82 -7.65 -12.06
CA PHE A 53 -2.56 -8.80 -11.20
C PHE A 53 -1.09 -8.93 -10.79
N SER A 54 -0.16 -8.71 -11.73
CA SER A 54 1.28 -8.75 -11.45
C SER A 54 1.69 -7.67 -10.43
N THR A 55 1.06 -6.49 -10.47
CA THR A 55 1.27 -5.43 -9.46
C THR A 55 0.71 -5.84 -8.10
N MET A 56 -0.51 -6.41 -8.05
CA MET A 56 -1.06 -6.97 -6.81
C MET A 56 -0.11 -8.02 -6.21
N LYS A 57 0.43 -8.92 -7.04
CA LYS A 57 1.38 -9.95 -6.61
C LYS A 57 2.70 -9.33 -6.10
N ALA A 58 3.18 -8.25 -6.69
CA ALA A 58 4.33 -7.50 -6.19
C ALA A 58 4.03 -6.84 -4.84
N MET A 59 2.87 -6.20 -4.71
CA MET A 59 2.41 -5.56 -3.46
C MET A 59 2.27 -6.59 -2.33
N VAL A 60 1.63 -7.73 -2.59
CA VAL A 60 1.51 -8.84 -1.64
C VAL A 60 2.88 -9.34 -1.18
N ARG A 61 3.82 -9.52 -2.12
CA ARG A 61 5.20 -9.91 -1.77
C ARG A 61 5.86 -8.88 -0.87
N ALA A 62 5.70 -7.59 -1.15
CA ALA A 62 6.26 -6.52 -0.35
C ALA A 62 5.64 -6.45 1.06
N LEU A 63 4.31 -6.60 1.17
CA LEU A 63 3.60 -6.59 2.46
C LEU A 63 3.98 -7.79 3.33
N ARG A 64 4.11 -8.98 2.74
CA ARG A 64 4.48 -10.22 3.46
C ARG A 64 5.84 -10.15 4.16
N VAL A 65 6.73 -9.28 3.71
CA VAL A 65 8.01 -9.02 4.38
C VAL A 65 7.82 -8.46 5.80
N PHE A 66 6.68 -7.80 6.05
CA PHE A 66 6.32 -7.20 7.32
C PHE A 66 5.15 -7.91 8.02
N ALA A 67 4.72 -9.06 7.48
CA ALA A 67 3.70 -9.87 8.12
C ALA A 67 4.16 -10.29 9.52
N HIS A 68 3.18 -10.46 10.40
CA HIS A 68 3.42 -10.95 11.74
C HIS A 68 4.05 -12.34 11.67
N SER A 69 5.28 -12.45 12.16
CA SER A 69 5.96 -13.71 12.41
C SER A 69 6.34 -13.77 13.88
N PRO A 70 6.26 -14.95 14.52
CA PRO A 70 6.72 -15.14 15.91
C PRO A 70 8.19 -14.74 16.10
N GLU A 71 8.99 -14.79 15.03
CA GLU A 71 10.42 -14.43 15.06
C GLU A 71 10.65 -12.91 14.93
N SER A 72 9.68 -12.17 14.37
CA SER A 72 9.83 -10.74 14.08
C SER A 72 8.99 -9.90 15.05
N LYS A 73 9.66 -9.23 16.00
CA LYS A 73 9.03 -8.25 16.91
C LYS A 73 8.87 -6.88 16.25
N LEU A 74 8.25 -6.85 15.07
CA LEU A 74 7.92 -5.58 14.40
C LEU A 74 6.90 -4.83 15.25
N ASN A 75 7.24 -3.59 15.63
CA ASN A 75 6.37 -2.73 16.43
C ASN A 75 5.85 -1.57 15.58
N LEU A 76 5.10 -1.95 14.55
CA LEU A 76 4.52 -1.02 13.60
C LEU A 76 3.38 -0.24 14.25
N SER A 77 3.52 1.09 14.26
CA SER A 77 2.45 1.97 14.68
C SER A 77 1.41 2.11 13.57
N THR A 78 1.84 2.38 12.33
CA THR A 78 0.90 2.71 11.26
C THR A 78 1.29 2.06 9.95
N LEU A 79 0.31 1.45 9.29
CA LEU A 79 0.39 1.05 7.89
C LEU A 79 -0.45 2.03 7.06
N TYR A 80 0.19 2.70 6.11
CA TYR A 80 -0.47 3.54 5.12
C TYR A 80 -0.61 2.76 3.82
N ILE A 81 -1.82 2.71 3.27
CA ILE A 81 -2.09 2.25 1.91
C ILE A 81 -2.63 3.45 1.16
N SER A 82 -1.83 4.00 0.24
CA SER A 82 -2.25 5.12 -0.62
C SER A 82 -2.62 4.58 -1.99
N VAL A 83 -3.80 4.95 -2.46
CA VAL A 83 -4.30 4.60 -3.78
C VAL A 83 -4.80 5.85 -4.48
N ALA A 84 -4.57 5.92 -5.77
CA ALA A 84 -5.02 7.01 -6.62
C ALA A 84 -5.94 6.43 -7.70
N PRO A 85 -7.22 6.16 -7.36
CA PRO A 85 -8.14 5.50 -8.28
C PRO A 85 -8.42 6.37 -9.51
N SER A 86 -8.45 5.71 -10.66
CA SER A 86 -9.04 6.16 -11.92
C SER A 86 -10.32 5.35 -12.20
N PRO A 87 -11.32 5.94 -12.87
CA PRO A 87 -12.37 5.16 -13.55
C PRO A 87 -11.71 4.11 -14.47
N VAL A 88 -12.34 2.94 -14.58
CA VAL A 88 -11.95 1.93 -15.56
C VAL A 88 -12.71 2.25 -16.84
N ASP A 89 -12.00 2.64 -17.90
CA ASP A 89 -12.62 2.82 -19.21
C ASP A 89 -12.93 1.45 -19.83
N ASP A 90 -14.06 1.32 -20.52
CA ASP A 90 -14.47 0.06 -21.18
C ASP A 90 -13.45 -0.41 -22.25
N ASP A 91 -12.59 0.51 -22.71
CA ASP A 91 -11.55 0.31 -23.74
C ASP A 91 -10.14 0.10 -23.16
N ASP A 92 -9.95 0.24 -21.85
CA ASP A 92 -8.69 -0.13 -21.19
C ASP A 92 -8.60 -1.65 -21.17
N ASP A 93 -8.07 -2.19 -22.27
CA ASP A 93 -7.60 -3.56 -22.41
C ASP A 93 -6.74 -3.87 -21.18
N VAL A 94 -7.35 -4.57 -20.22
CA VAL A 94 -6.71 -5.04 -19.00
C VAL A 94 -5.55 -5.89 -19.46
N GLY A 95 -4.37 -5.27 -19.52
CA GLY A 95 -3.23 -5.75 -20.27
C GLY A 95 -3.11 -7.26 -20.20
N ASP A 96 -3.23 -7.87 -21.38
CA ASP A 96 -2.88 -9.23 -21.73
C ASP A 96 -1.59 -9.69 -21.02
N ASP A 97 -1.71 -10.12 -19.76
CA ASP A 97 -0.78 -11.03 -19.11
C ASP A 97 -1.48 -12.38 -18.92
N GLY A 98 -1.79 -12.98 -20.08
CA GLY A 98 -2.51 -14.24 -20.25
C GLY A 98 -2.33 -15.29 -19.15
N ALA A 99 -3.46 -15.70 -18.57
CA ALA A 99 -3.93 -17.08 -18.62
C ALA A 99 -5.18 -17.25 -17.75
N TYR A 100 -6.35 -16.98 -18.33
CA TYR A 100 -7.50 -17.88 -18.31
C TYR A 100 -8.27 -17.64 -19.62
N ASP A 101 -7.70 -18.12 -20.72
CA ASP A 101 -8.48 -18.43 -21.92
C ASP A 101 -9.21 -19.76 -21.66
N ASP A 102 -10.36 -19.64 -21.02
CA ASP A 102 -11.45 -20.58 -21.20
C ASP A 102 -12.63 -19.69 -21.61
N GLY A 103 -12.98 -19.76 -22.90
CA GLY A 103 -13.92 -18.88 -23.60
C GLY A 103 -15.37 -18.93 -23.13
N ASN A 104 -15.58 -19.05 -21.82
CA ASN A 104 -16.86 -19.11 -21.14
C ASN A 104 -16.86 -18.45 -19.75
N ALA A 105 -15.82 -17.68 -19.39
CA ALA A 105 -15.85 -16.91 -18.15
C ALA A 105 -16.79 -15.69 -18.31
N PRO A 106 -17.85 -15.56 -17.51
CA PRO A 106 -18.67 -14.34 -17.52
C PRO A 106 -17.75 -13.15 -17.22
N LYS A 107 -17.93 -12.04 -17.93
CA LYS A 107 -17.27 -10.75 -17.64
C LYS A 107 -17.43 -10.50 -16.15
N LYS A 108 -16.41 -10.85 -15.38
CA LYS A 108 -16.41 -10.82 -13.93
C LYS A 108 -16.63 -9.36 -13.56
N ASP A 109 -17.65 -9.05 -12.75
CA ASP A 109 -18.01 -7.69 -12.34
C ASP A 109 -16.74 -6.85 -12.10
N ILE A 110 -16.34 -6.09 -13.13
CA ILE A 110 -15.12 -5.30 -13.07
C ILE A 110 -15.48 -4.13 -12.17
N PRO A 111 -14.72 -3.90 -11.08
CA PRO A 111 -15.01 -2.76 -10.22
C PRO A 111 -14.97 -1.47 -11.05
N PRO A 112 -15.88 -0.51 -10.80
CA PRO A 112 -15.98 0.72 -11.59
C PRO A 112 -14.72 1.61 -11.47
N TYR A 113 -13.89 1.35 -10.46
CA TYR A 113 -12.65 2.06 -10.23
C TYR A 113 -11.50 1.07 -9.97
N THR A 114 -10.32 1.45 -10.46
CA THR A 114 -9.04 0.81 -10.15
C THR A 114 -8.80 0.71 -8.64
N PHE A 115 -8.03 -0.30 -8.21
CA PHE A 115 -7.67 -0.58 -6.82
C PHE A 115 -8.81 -0.96 -5.86
N VAL A 116 -10.10 -0.81 -6.23
CA VAL A 116 -11.22 -1.25 -5.37
C VAL A 116 -11.13 -2.76 -5.09
N ASN A 117 -10.71 -3.54 -6.10
CA ASN A 117 -10.40 -4.96 -5.95
C ASN A 117 -9.28 -5.27 -4.94
N PHE A 118 -8.41 -4.32 -4.57
CA PHE A 118 -7.38 -4.57 -3.56
C PHE A 118 -8.00 -4.75 -2.18
N PHE A 119 -9.19 -4.17 -1.95
CA PHE A 119 -9.87 -4.14 -0.67
C PHE A 119 -11.10 -5.04 -0.60
N THR A 120 -11.36 -5.86 -1.62
CA THR A 120 -12.41 -6.89 -1.56
C THR A 120 -12.05 -7.97 -0.56
N SER A 121 -13.06 -8.62 0.01
CA SER A 121 -12.89 -9.65 1.05
C SER A 121 -12.06 -10.86 0.58
N SER A 122 -12.02 -11.13 -0.72
CA SER A 122 -11.24 -12.20 -1.36
C SER A 122 -9.89 -11.75 -1.93
N SER A 123 -9.54 -10.46 -1.77
CA SER A 123 -8.31 -9.91 -2.31
C SER A 123 -7.06 -10.45 -1.60
N PRO A 124 -6.06 -10.95 -2.34
CA PRO A 124 -4.79 -11.35 -1.74
C PRO A 124 -4.04 -10.14 -1.13
N VAL A 125 -4.26 -8.93 -1.64
CA VAL A 125 -3.71 -7.70 -1.07
C VAL A 125 -4.33 -7.42 0.30
N LEU A 126 -5.65 -7.52 0.42
CA LEU A 126 -6.32 -7.35 1.71
C LEU A 126 -5.82 -8.39 2.71
N PHE A 127 -5.72 -9.67 2.33
CA PHE A 127 -5.15 -10.70 3.20
C PHE A 127 -3.74 -10.35 3.68
N ALA A 128 -2.84 -9.90 2.79
CA ALA A 128 -1.51 -9.48 3.19
C ALA A 128 -1.50 -8.25 4.12
N ILE A 129 -2.46 -7.33 3.98
CA ILE A 129 -2.64 -6.20 4.90
C ILE A 129 -3.08 -6.69 6.29
N ARG A 130 -3.97 -7.71 6.36
CA ARG A 130 -4.41 -8.29 7.64
C ARG A 130 -3.26 -8.91 8.39
N ASP A 131 -2.38 -9.62 7.69
CA ASP A 131 -1.25 -10.33 8.29
C ASP A 131 -0.23 -9.37 8.93
N ILE A 132 -0.25 -8.08 8.60
CA ILE A 132 0.63 -7.09 9.23
C ILE A 132 0.05 -6.64 10.58
N ASN A 133 0.81 -6.84 11.65
CA ASN A 133 0.44 -6.39 12.99
C ASN A 133 0.78 -4.89 13.16
N CYS A 134 -0.21 -4.01 13.06
CA CYS A 134 -0.04 -2.56 13.23
C CYS A 134 -1.13 -1.96 14.13
N ARG A 135 -0.84 -0.82 14.77
CA ARG A 135 -1.85 -0.14 15.64
C ARG A 135 -2.94 0.54 14.83
N PHE A 136 -2.56 1.14 13.71
CA PHE A 136 -3.46 1.86 12.82
C PHE A 136 -3.26 1.43 11.37
N LEU A 137 -4.33 1.05 10.70
CA LEU A 137 -4.37 0.93 9.25
C LEU A 137 -5.03 2.19 8.70
N LYS A 138 -4.34 2.88 7.79
CA LYS A 138 -4.84 4.09 7.14
C LYS A 138 -4.89 3.88 5.64
N VAL A 139 -6.08 3.94 5.06
CA VAL A 139 -6.27 3.94 3.61
C VAL A 139 -6.46 5.38 3.17
N ILE A 140 -5.57 5.86 2.30
CA ILE A 140 -5.63 7.21 1.73
C ILE A 140 -6.06 7.06 0.28
N VAL A 141 -7.15 7.74 -0.07
CA VAL A 141 -7.67 7.79 -1.43
C VAL A 141 -7.43 9.18 -1.98
N SER A 142 -6.58 9.24 -3.01
CA SER A 142 -6.21 10.48 -3.70
C SER A 142 -7.11 10.70 -4.92
N GLY A 143 -7.75 11.87 -5.00
CA GLY A 143 -8.70 12.20 -6.06
C GLY A 143 -8.08 12.88 -7.27
N SER A 144 -6.75 12.89 -7.40
CA SER A 144 -6.03 13.60 -8.46
C SER A 144 -6.40 13.14 -9.87
N HIS A 145 -6.90 11.91 -10.03
CA HIS A 145 -7.29 11.34 -11.32
C HIS A 145 -8.80 11.13 -11.47
N LEU A 146 -9.59 11.40 -10.42
CA LEU A 146 -11.03 11.10 -10.43
C LEU A 146 -11.89 12.18 -11.10
N THR A 147 -11.41 13.43 -11.24
CA THR A 147 -12.29 14.51 -11.78
C THR A 147 -11.53 15.76 -12.25
N GLY A 148 -11.30 15.90 -13.56
CA GLY A 148 -11.02 17.20 -14.24
C GLY A 148 -10.01 18.17 -13.58
N PRO A 149 -10.02 19.47 -13.93
CA PRO A 149 -9.01 20.43 -13.46
C PRO A 149 -9.16 20.87 -11.99
N LYS A 150 -10.04 20.26 -11.19
CA LYS A 150 -10.23 20.62 -9.77
C LYS A 150 -9.50 19.62 -8.88
N ALA A 151 -8.46 20.09 -8.19
CA ALA A 151 -7.74 19.29 -7.22
C ALA A 151 -8.67 18.82 -6.09
N ILE A 152 -9.05 17.55 -6.10
CA ILE A 152 -9.82 16.94 -5.02
C ILE A 152 -8.90 16.64 -3.85
N LYS A 153 -9.32 17.06 -2.66
CA LYS A 153 -8.63 16.81 -1.39
C LYS A 153 -8.65 15.31 -1.05
N GLU A 154 -7.50 14.77 -0.68
CA GLU A 154 -7.34 13.39 -0.22
C GLU A 154 -8.37 13.03 0.87
N ARG A 155 -8.93 11.83 0.79
CA ARG A 155 -9.78 11.26 1.82
C ARG A 155 -9.04 10.13 2.55
N ARG A 156 -9.35 9.96 3.84
CA ARG A 156 -8.65 8.99 4.69
C ARG A 156 -9.65 8.16 5.48
N LEU A 157 -9.53 6.84 5.35
CA LEU A 157 -10.13 5.88 6.25
C LEU A 157 -9.09 5.45 7.29
N THR A 158 -9.46 5.40 8.56
CA THR A 158 -8.58 4.91 9.64
C THR A 158 -9.27 3.79 10.40
N LEU A 159 -8.57 2.67 10.52
CA LEU A 159 -8.97 1.52 11.32
C LEU A 159 -8.02 1.38 12.51
N ASP A 160 -8.58 1.40 13.72
CA ASP A 160 -7.85 1.13 14.96
C ASP A 160 -7.79 -0.39 15.20
N ARG A 161 -6.57 -0.92 15.23
CA ARG A 161 -6.26 -2.34 15.40
C ARG A 161 -5.54 -2.62 16.71
N ARG A 162 -5.49 -1.66 17.65
CA ARG A 162 -4.78 -1.85 18.93
C ARG A 162 -5.30 -3.03 19.75
N ILE A 163 -6.61 -3.28 19.73
CA ILE A 163 -7.20 -4.42 20.44
C ILE A 163 -6.75 -5.76 19.81
N GLU A 164 -6.73 -5.83 18.49
CA GLU A 164 -6.19 -6.98 17.77
C GLU A 164 -4.70 -7.20 18.08
N MET A 165 -3.91 -6.12 18.18
CA MET A 165 -2.51 -6.24 18.62
C MET A 165 -2.38 -6.79 20.05
N ILE A 166 -3.27 -6.38 20.96
CA ILE A 166 -3.26 -6.88 22.33
C ILE A 166 -3.59 -8.37 22.30
N ILE A 167 -4.64 -8.80 21.61
CA ILE A 167 -5.03 -10.21 21.51
C ILE A 167 -3.91 -11.06 20.86
N ASN A 168 -3.28 -10.57 19.79
CA ASN A 168 -2.22 -11.31 19.10
C ASN A 168 -0.90 -11.37 19.89
N ASN A 169 -0.66 -10.44 20.82
CA ASN A 169 0.57 -10.40 21.63
C ASN A 169 0.35 -10.83 23.09
N ALA A 170 -0.90 -10.89 23.55
CA ALA A 170 -1.31 -11.53 24.78
C ALA A 170 -0.97 -13.01 24.62
N GLY A 171 0.23 -13.38 25.08
CA GLY A 171 0.59 -14.77 25.26
C GLY A 171 -0.22 -15.37 26.41
N THR A 172 0.38 -16.26 27.17
CA THR A 172 -0.25 -16.88 28.36
C THR A 172 -0.35 -15.96 29.58
N ASP A 173 -0.12 -14.65 29.43
CA ASP A 173 0.02 -13.69 30.54
C ASP A 173 -0.77 -12.40 30.27
N ASP A 174 -2.04 -12.54 29.90
CA ASP A 174 -2.98 -11.42 29.89
C ASP A 174 -3.54 -11.23 31.29
N MET A 175 -3.12 -10.15 31.96
CA MET A 175 -3.57 -9.78 33.30
C MET A 175 -5.11 -9.70 33.43
N TRP A 176 -5.82 -9.62 32.31
CA TRP A 176 -7.28 -9.47 32.24
C TRP A 176 -8.01 -10.75 31.82
N ASP A 177 -7.34 -11.89 31.70
CA ASP A 177 -7.96 -13.15 31.27
C ASP A 177 -9.10 -13.61 32.20
N ASN A 178 -9.09 -13.19 33.47
CA ASN A 178 -10.13 -13.52 34.45
C ASN A 178 -11.19 -12.41 34.62
N ASP A 179 -11.10 -11.31 33.86
CA ASP A 179 -12.08 -10.22 33.89
C ASP A 179 -13.03 -10.35 32.70
N ASP A 180 -14.18 -10.99 32.93
CA ASP A 180 -15.21 -11.25 31.92
C ASP A 180 -15.68 -9.97 31.20
N VAL A 181 -15.74 -8.84 31.92
CA VAL A 181 -16.20 -7.56 31.37
C VAL A 181 -15.16 -7.03 30.39
N VAL A 182 -13.89 -7.05 30.79
CA VAL A 182 -12.78 -6.60 29.93
C VAL A 182 -12.63 -7.52 28.73
N PHE A 183 -12.74 -8.84 28.92
CA PHE A 183 -12.73 -9.82 27.85
C PHE A 183 -13.82 -9.53 26.82
N HIS A 184 -15.08 -9.38 27.25
CA HIS A 184 -16.20 -9.14 26.36
C HIS A 184 -16.07 -7.82 25.59
N VAL A 185 -15.60 -6.74 26.25
CA VAL A 185 -15.33 -5.46 25.59
C VAL A 185 -14.24 -5.58 24.52
N ARG A 186 -13.19 -6.37 24.79
CA ARG A 186 -12.11 -6.61 23.81
C ARG A 186 -12.62 -7.41 22.62
N GLU A 187 -13.36 -8.48 22.88
CA GLU A 187 -13.96 -9.32 21.85
C GLU A 187 -14.88 -8.50 20.93
N MET A 188 -15.79 -7.71 21.50
CA MET A 188 -16.70 -6.86 20.72
C MET A 188 -15.96 -5.84 19.85
N LYS A 189 -14.89 -5.22 20.38
CA LYS A 189 -14.04 -4.31 19.60
C LYS A 189 -13.28 -5.04 18.50
N TYR A 190 -12.73 -6.21 18.79
CA TYR A 190 -12.03 -7.05 17.83
C TYR A 190 -12.95 -7.45 16.67
N LEU A 191 -14.13 -7.98 16.97
CA LEU A 191 -15.15 -8.33 15.97
C LEU A 191 -15.57 -7.12 15.13
N GLY A 192 -15.76 -5.96 15.77
CA GLY A 192 -16.07 -4.70 15.09
C GLY A 192 -14.97 -4.27 14.10
N THR A 193 -13.70 -4.32 14.52
CA THR A 193 -12.54 -4.03 13.67
C THR A 193 -12.44 -5.03 12.52
N HIS A 194 -12.62 -6.32 12.79
CA HIS A 194 -12.57 -7.38 11.80
C HIS A 194 -13.68 -7.25 10.74
N LYS A 195 -14.89 -6.89 11.16
CA LYS A 195 -16.01 -6.58 10.26
C LYS A 195 -15.70 -5.40 9.36
N ARG A 196 -15.19 -4.29 9.92
CA ARG A 196 -14.79 -3.10 9.13
C ARG A 196 -13.68 -3.41 8.12
N LEU A 197 -12.77 -4.31 8.47
CA LEU A 197 -11.70 -4.74 7.57
C LEU A 197 -12.23 -5.59 6.41
N PHE A 198 -13.25 -6.42 6.64
CA PHE A 198 -13.95 -7.13 5.56
C PHE A 198 -14.77 -6.22 4.65
N GLN A 199 -15.33 -5.15 5.21
CA GLN A 199 -16.13 -4.14 4.49
C GLN A 199 -15.26 -3.01 3.91
N MET A 200 -13.93 -3.20 3.88
CA MET A 200 -12.98 -2.18 3.45
C MET A 200 -13.23 -1.74 2.00
N GLY A 201 -13.52 -2.68 1.10
CA GLY A 201 -13.87 -2.39 -0.29
C GLY A 201 -15.07 -1.46 -0.41
N ASP A 202 -16.16 -1.76 0.30
CA ASP A 202 -17.38 -0.95 0.30
C ASP A 202 -17.12 0.46 0.85
N HIS A 203 -16.31 0.56 1.91
CA HIS A 203 -15.93 1.85 2.49
C HIS A 203 -15.07 2.68 1.53
N VAL A 204 -14.12 2.06 0.84
CA VAL A 204 -13.28 2.73 -0.17
C VAL A 204 -14.14 3.18 -1.36
N LEU A 205 -15.01 2.31 -1.87
CA LEU A 205 -15.92 2.66 -2.96
C LEU A 205 -16.85 3.81 -2.59
N LYS A 206 -17.43 3.78 -1.37
CA LYS A 206 -18.24 4.88 -0.85
C LYS A 206 -17.44 6.19 -0.80
N LEU A 207 -16.20 6.16 -0.32
CA LEU A 207 -15.32 7.34 -0.31
C LEU A 207 -15.06 7.88 -1.72
N ILE A 208 -14.83 7.00 -2.70
CA ILE A 208 -14.63 7.39 -4.10
C ILE A 208 -15.90 8.07 -4.65
N ASN A 209 -17.08 7.47 -4.46
CA ASN A 209 -18.35 8.03 -4.94
C ASN A 209 -18.69 9.38 -4.29
N GLU A 210 -18.34 9.57 -3.01
CA GLU A 210 -18.44 10.85 -2.32
C GLU A 210 -17.48 11.91 -2.91
N MET A 211 -16.32 11.49 -3.44
CA MET A 211 -15.34 12.37 -4.07
C MET A 211 -15.74 12.75 -5.50
N THR A 212 -16.33 11.84 -6.28
CA THR A 212 -16.80 12.09 -7.65
C THR A 212 -18.13 12.85 -7.72
N GLY A 213 -18.85 12.95 -6.59
CA GLY A 213 -20.14 13.65 -6.53
C GLY A 213 -21.31 12.84 -7.11
N GLU A 214 -21.10 11.57 -7.40
CA GLU A 214 -22.12 10.66 -7.94
C GLU A 214 -23.19 10.27 -6.91
N ALA A 215 -22.94 10.50 -5.62
CA ALA A 215 -23.83 10.15 -4.51
C ALA A 215 -25.20 10.87 -4.48
N LYS A 216 -25.57 11.67 -5.49
CA LYS A 216 -26.79 12.52 -5.49
C LYS A 216 -27.70 12.39 -6.73
N LYS A 217 -27.44 11.50 -7.68
CA LYS A 217 -28.24 11.44 -8.92
C LYS A 217 -29.59 10.69 -8.81
N ASP A 218 -29.85 9.97 -7.71
CA ASP A 218 -31.05 9.14 -7.56
C ASP A 218 -32.09 9.71 -6.58
N ALA A 219 -32.38 11.01 -6.65
CA ALA A 219 -33.59 11.55 -6.06
C ALA A 219 -34.66 11.64 -7.16
N PRO A 220 -35.77 10.88 -7.08
CA PRO A 220 -36.86 11.04 -8.02
C PRO A 220 -37.49 12.42 -7.81
N THR A 221 -37.41 13.25 -8.84
CA THR A 221 -38.25 14.45 -8.97
C THR A 221 -39.68 13.97 -9.13
N GLU A 222 -40.43 13.88 -8.03
CA GLU A 222 -41.89 13.81 -8.10
C GLU A 222 -42.39 15.07 -8.81
N ALA A 223 -43.10 14.86 -9.91
CA ALA A 223 -43.83 15.85 -10.69
C ALA A 223 -45.32 15.74 -10.38
#